data_AF-A0A661D804-F1
#
_entry.id   AF-A0A661D804-F1
#
_cell.length_a   1.000
_cell.length_b   1.000
_cell.length_c   1.000
_cell.angle_alpha   90.00
_cell.angle_beta   90.00
_cell.angle_gamma   90.00
#
_symmetry.space_group_name_H-M   'P 1'
#
loop_
_entity.id
_entity.type
_entity.pdbx_description
1 polymer ?
#
loop_
_entity_poly.entity_id
_entity_poly.type
_entity_poly.pdbx_seq_one_letter_code
_entity_poly.pdbx_strand_id
1 'polypeptide(L)'
;MNSKYLYLGWLFVLLFSTNAAFAAKCDTWACTYNPKPSGDDFTLPMPGNLQMVFKKVIVPGAEFWGNRERIVKMGDVLGDFGDNAIFEGVQRLPSSGSFYDWRNKHWYYYLGKYEVSVAQFVMVMGDGDKAKGLEKFYALSGDSKFTAQLKKAFRGSRKRKQFQLLAQPLTTVSWFDFQAFMRQYNNWCYKTPA
;
A
#
# COMPACT_ATOMS: atom_id res chain seq x y z
N MET A 1 23.62 -54.73 -35.53
CA MET A 1 23.25 -54.42 -34.13
C MET A 1 23.60 -52.96 -33.88
N ASN A 2 22.60 -52.08 -33.93
CA ASN A 2 22.73 -50.63 -34.11
C ASN A 2 22.55 -49.87 -32.80
N SER A 3 23.60 -49.17 -32.38
CA SER A 3 23.66 -48.27 -31.22
C SER A 3 23.60 -46.81 -31.69
N LYS A 4 22.40 -46.24 -31.94
CA LYS A 4 22.24 -44.80 -32.26
C LYS A 4 20.94 -44.12 -31.80
N TYR A 5 20.16 -44.68 -30.87
CA TYR A 5 18.86 -44.09 -30.48
C TYR A 5 18.64 -44.00 -28.97
N LEU A 6 19.59 -43.42 -28.22
CA LEU A 6 19.41 -43.25 -26.78
C LEU A 6 19.88 -41.89 -26.23
N TYR A 7 19.73 -40.80 -26.98
CA TYR A 7 20.02 -39.44 -26.46
C TYR A 7 19.12 -38.36 -27.08
N LEU A 8 17.81 -38.61 -27.19
CA LEU A 8 16.86 -37.61 -27.74
C LEU A 8 15.51 -37.61 -27.01
N GLY A 9 15.53 -37.75 -25.68
CA GLY A 9 14.30 -37.87 -24.88
C GLY A 9 14.14 -36.89 -23.72
N TRP A 10 15.08 -35.99 -23.47
CA TRP A 10 15.13 -35.21 -22.22
C TRP A 10 15.46 -33.73 -22.40
N LEU A 11 15.01 -33.10 -23.48
CA LEU A 11 15.27 -31.68 -23.72
C LEU A 11 14.08 -30.96 -24.37
N PHE A 12 12.86 -31.21 -23.89
CA PHE A 12 11.66 -30.54 -24.41
C PHE A 12 10.55 -30.28 -23.39
N VAL A 13 10.89 -29.98 -22.12
CA VAL A 13 9.93 -29.39 -21.17
C VAL A 13 10.63 -28.34 -20.29
N LEU A 14 11.15 -27.30 -20.93
CA LEU A 14 11.45 -26.01 -20.28
C LEU A 14 10.69 -24.92 -21.05
N LEU A 15 9.39 -25.15 -21.25
CA LEU A 15 8.46 -24.19 -21.82
C LEU A 15 7.99 -23.26 -20.69
N PHE A 16 8.57 -22.06 -20.68
CA PHE A 16 7.89 -20.81 -20.37
C PHE A 16 7.00 -20.80 -19.11
N SER A 17 7.61 -20.86 -17.93
CA SER A 17 7.06 -20.15 -16.77
C SER A 17 7.36 -18.65 -16.91
N THR A 18 6.78 -18.02 -17.94
CA THR A 18 6.58 -16.56 -17.92
C THR A 18 5.60 -16.29 -16.79
N ASN A 19 6.11 -15.97 -15.61
CA ASN A 19 5.38 -15.18 -14.64
C ASN A 19 5.07 -13.84 -15.32
N ALA A 20 3.99 -13.80 -16.09
CA ALA A 20 3.32 -12.55 -16.40
C ALA A 20 2.89 -12.00 -15.03
N ALA A 21 3.72 -11.11 -14.47
CA ALA A 21 3.29 -10.16 -13.47
C ALA A 21 2.22 -9.31 -14.17
N PHE A 22 1.00 -9.83 -14.23
CA PHE A 22 -0.17 -9.08 -14.60
C PHE A 22 -0.23 -7.94 -13.59
N ALA A 23 0.12 -6.72 -14.03
CA ALA A 23 -0.34 -5.52 -13.38
C ALA A 23 -1.86 -5.69 -13.23
N ALA A 24 -2.30 -5.99 -12.01
CA ALA A 24 -3.67 -6.42 -11.74
C ALA A 24 -4.61 -5.39 -12.34
N LYS A 25 -5.39 -5.84 -13.32
CA LYS A 25 -6.14 -4.96 -14.19
C LYS A 25 -7.33 -4.40 -13.39
N CYS A 26 -7.22 -3.15 -12.93
CA CYS A 26 -8.26 -2.56 -12.09
C CYS A 26 -9.52 -2.21 -12.90
N ASP A 27 -10.52 -3.11 -12.82
CA ASP A 27 -11.75 -3.06 -13.61
C ASP A 27 -13.02 -2.93 -12.75
N THR A 28 -12.91 -3.04 -11.43
CA THR A 28 -14.03 -2.94 -10.47
C THR A 28 -13.87 -1.74 -9.53
N TRP A 29 -14.87 -1.43 -8.72
CA TRP A 29 -14.71 -0.40 -7.68
C TRP A 29 -13.80 -0.88 -6.54
N ALA A 30 -13.87 -2.17 -6.18
CA ALA A 30 -13.07 -2.73 -5.09
C ALA A 30 -11.56 -2.63 -5.33
N CYS A 31 -11.12 -2.73 -6.59
CA CYS A 31 -9.70 -2.65 -6.91
C CYS A 31 -9.11 -1.24 -6.73
N THR A 32 -9.92 -0.20 -6.51
CA THR A 32 -9.41 1.14 -6.23
C THR A 32 -8.88 1.29 -4.82
N TYR A 33 -9.19 0.39 -3.90
CA TYR A 33 -8.77 0.46 -2.49
C TYR A 33 -8.27 -0.87 -1.91
N ASN A 34 -8.73 -2.02 -2.43
CA ASN A 34 -8.27 -3.35 -2.03
C ASN A 34 -8.13 -4.27 -3.26
N PRO A 35 -7.08 -4.10 -4.09
CA PRO A 35 -6.92 -4.86 -5.33
C PRO A 35 -6.67 -6.35 -5.14
N LYS A 36 -6.06 -6.77 -4.01
CA LYS A 36 -5.80 -8.18 -3.72
C LYS A 36 -6.16 -8.50 -2.26
N PRO A 37 -7.46 -8.72 -1.95
CA PRO A 37 -7.92 -9.08 -0.62
C PRO A 37 -7.25 -10.35 -0.09
N SER A 38 -7.04 -10.43 1.22
CA SER A 38 -6.50 -11.60 1.92
C SER A 38 -7.29 -11.86 3.21
N GLY A 39 -7.39 -13.12 3.63
CA GLY A 39 -8.22 -13.52 4.78
C GLY A 39 -7.72 -13.02 6.15
N ASP A 40 -6.45 -12.63 6.23
CA ASP A 40 -5.78 -12.05 7.40
C ASP A 40 -5.72 -10.51 7.35
N ASP A 41 -6.43 -9.88 6.41
CA ASP A 41 -6.54 -8.42 6.34
C ASP A 41 -7.41 -7.89 7.48
N PHE A 42 -6.93 -6.83 8.15
CA PHE A 42 -7.76 -6.02 9.04
C PHE A 42 -8.32 -4.85 8.22
N THR A 43 -9.64 -4.79 8.04
CA THR A 43 -10.30 -3.75 7.24
C THR A 43 -11.03 -2.77 8.14
N LEU A 44 -10.76 -1.48 7.97
CA LEU A 44 -11.55 -0.41 8.57
C LEU A 44 -12.45 0.23 7.51
N PRO A 45 -13.72 0.51 7.81
CA PRO A 45 -14.60 1.18 6.87
C PRO A 45 -14.15 2.63 6.64
N MET A 46 -14.65 3.24 5.57
CA MET A 46 -14.42 4.63 5.19
C MET A 46 -15.71 5.25 4.64
N PRO A 47 -15.82 6.59 4.60
CA PRO A 47 -16.91 7.26 3.89
C PRO A 47 -17.11 6.73 2.46
N GLY A 48 -18.37 6.58 2.07
CA GLY A 48 -18.74 6.12 0.73
C GLY A 48 -18.47 4.64 0.44
N ASN A 49 -18.52 3.80 1.48
CA ASN A 49 -18.40 2.33 1.42
C ASN A 49 -17.03 1.85 0.90
N LEU A 50 -15.99 2.63 1.13
CA LEU A 50 -14.60 2.20 0.91
C LEU A 50 -14.02 1.60 2.19
N GLN A 51 -12.81 1.07 2.09
CA GLN A 51 -12.10 0.50 3.23
C GLN A 51 -10.62 0.93 3.21
N MET A 52 -10.06 1.16 4.39
CA MET A 52 -8.62 1.08 4.61
C MET A 52 -8.26 -0.36 5.00
N VAL A 53 -7.22 -0.91 4.40
CA VAL A 53 -6.80 -2.29 4.62
C VAL A 53 -5.45 -2.30 5.30
N PHE A 54 -5.34 -3.09 6.36
CA PHE A 54 -4.14 -3.19 7.18
C PHE A 54 -3.68 -4.63 7.34
N LYS A 55 -2.38 -4.79 7.60
CA LYS A 55 -1.75 -6.04 8.02
C LYS A 55 -1.27 -5.93 9.46
N LYS A 56 -1.51 -6.98 10.25
CA LYS A 56 -0.92 -7.12 11.58
C LYS A 56 0.58 -7.42 11.41
N VAL A 57 1.42 -6.55 11.96
CA VAL A 57 2.88 -6.75 12.01
C VAL A 57 3.24 -7.12 13.45
N ILE A 58 3.80 -8.31 13.64
CA ILE A 58 4.25 -8.79 14.94
C ILE A 58 5.61 -8.19 15.25
N VAL A 59 5.75 -7.64 16.45
CA VAL A 59 7.02 -7.16 17.02
C VAL A 59 7.51 -8.23 18.01
N PRO A 60 8.69 -8.83 17.77
CA PRO A 60 9.24 -9.91 18.59
C PRO A 60 9.41 -9.54 20.07
N GLY A 61 9.32 -10.50 20.98
CA GLY A 61 9.54 -10.32 22.42
C GLY A 61 8.31 -9.87 23.21
N ALA A 62 8.31 -10.13 24.52
CA ALA A 62 7.22 -9.78 25.43
C ALA A 62 7.46 -8.46 26.16
N GLU A 63 8.72 -8.04 26.28
CA GLU A 63 9.14 -6.90 27.10
C GLU A 63 8.64 -5.58 26.51
N PHE A 64 8.49 -4.52 27.31
CA PHE A 64 8.16 -3.20 26.75
C PHE A 64 9.41 -2.50 26.18
N TRP A 65 10.57 -2.66 26.84
CA TRP A 65 11.89 -2.14 26.43
C TRP A 65 12.97 -3.23 26.50
N GLY A 66 14.13 -2.99 25.89
CA GLY A 66 15.37 -3.73 26.18
C GLY A 66 15.63 -5.00 25.38
N ASN A 67 14.71 -5.44 24.53
CA ASN A 67 14.94 -6.59 23.66
C ASN A 67 15.77 -6.18 22.42
N ARG A 68 16.94 -6.81 22.24
CA ARG A 68 17.86 -6.52 21.12
C ARG A 68 17.27 -6.88 19.75
N GLU A 69 16.37 -7.85 19.67
CA GLU A 69 15.70 -8.25 18.43
C GLU A 69 14.76 -7.17 17.88
N ARG A 70 14.42 -6.18 18.71
CA ARG A 70 13.63 -5.00 18.31
C ARG A 70 14.47 -3.84 17.82
N ILE A 71 15.79 -3.96 17.84
CA ILE A 71 16.69 -2.91 17.37
C ILE A 71 16.92 -3.16 15.88
N VAL A 72 16.23 -2.39 15.05
CA VAL A 72 16.43 -2.40 13.60
C VAL A 72 17.65 -1.54 13.30
N LYS A 73 18.55 -2.05 12.46
CA LYS A 73 19.68 -1.27 11.92
C LYS A 73 19.28 -0.71 10.57
N MET A 74 19.44 0.58 10.37
CA MET A 74 19.24 1.27 9.09
C MET A 74 20.50 2.03 8.68
N GLY A 75 20.72 2.21 7.38
CA GLY A 75 21.96 2.76 6.80
C GLY A 75 22.85 1.66 6.21
N ASP A 76 24.11 1.97 5.96
CA ASP A 76 25.09 1.02 5.44
C ASP A 76 25.50 -0.01 6.52
N VAL A 77 24.69 -1.05 6.65
CA VAL A 77 24.86 -2.11 7.66
C VAL A 77 26.07 -3.01 7.36
N LEU A 78 26.58 -2.99 6.12
CA LEU A 78 27.69 -3.82 5.66
C LEU A 78 29.04 -3.10 5.79
N GLY A 79 29.03 -1.77 5.82
CA GLY A 79 30.23 -0.95 5.97
C GLY A 79 31.16 -1.07 4.77
N ASP A 80 30.61 -1.24 3.56
CA ASP A 80 31.42 -1.26 2.36
C ASP A 80 31.78 0.20 2.05
N PHE A 81 33.03 0.56 2.36
CA PHE A 81 33.59 1.91 2.33
C PHE A 81 33.68 2.50 0.90
N GLY A 82 32.58 2.55 0.16
CA GLY A 82 32.44 3.37 -1.02
C GLY A 82 32.15 4.82 -0.65
N ASP A 83 32.37 5.74 -1.59
CA ASP A 83 32.21 7.20 -1.42
C ASP A 83 30.83 7.65 -0.87
N ASN A 84 29.81 6.78 -0.90
CA ASN A 84 28.46 7.04 -0.39
C ASN A 84 28.25 6.72 1.10
N ALA A 85 29.18 5.98 1.75
CA ALA A 85 29.03 5.53 3.14
C ALA A 85 29.10 6.68 4.17
N ILE A 86 29.65 7.84 3.79
CA ILE A 86 29.83 9.00 4.68
C ILE A 86 28.48 9.63 5.09
N PHE A 87 27.44 9.48 4.27
CA PHE A 87 26.13 10.10 4.51
C PHE A 87 25.07 9.11 5.04
N GLU A 88 25.33 7.80 5.05
CA GLU A 88 24.39 6.75 5.45
C GLU A 88 24.89 5.93 6.66
N GLY A 89 25.38 6.61 7.70
CA GLY A 89 25.87 5.95 8.91
C GLY A 89 24.81 5.06 9.58
N VAL A 90 25.26 3.92 10.15
CA VAL A 90 24.36 2.93 10.77
C VAL A 90 23.63 3.52 11.97
N GLN A 91 22.31 3.65 11.86
CA GLN A 91 21.41 4.02 12.94
C GLN A 91 20.76 2.78 13.55
N ARG A 92 20.63 2.79 14.88
CA ARG A 92 19.94 1.75 15.65
C ARG A 92 18.62 2.31 16.14
N LEU A 93 17.52 1.82 15.58
CA LEU A 93 16.18 2.30 15.87
C LEU A 93 15.40 1.23 16.62
N PRO A 94 14.95 1.50 17.86
CA PRO A 94 14.05 0.59 18.55
C PRO A 94 12.68 0.61 17.88
N SER A 95 12.17 -0.57 17.53
CA SER A 95 10.78 -0.76 17.12
C SER A 95 9.94 -1.20 18.31
N SER A 96 8.78 -0.59 18.49
CA SER A 96 7.80 -0.98 19.50
C SER A 96 6.45 -1.21 18.85
N GLY A 97 5.65 -2.11 19.43
CA GLY A 97 4.26 -2.28 19.00
C GLY A 97 3.33 -1.32 19.73
N SER A 98 2.18 -1.07 19.14
CA SER A 98 1.13 -0.23 19.74
C SER A 98 0.19 -1.03 20.63
N PHE A 99 0.05 -2.33 20.35
CA PHE A 99 -0.85 -3.23 21.05
C PHE A 99 -0.09 -4.44 21.59
N TYR A 100 -0.54 -4.96 22.72
CA TYR A 100 0.02 -6.17 23.32
C TYR A 100 -0.99 -7.32 23.26
N ASP A 101 -0.55 -8.46 22.73
CA ASP A 101 -1.31 -9.71 22.74
C ASP A 101 -0.95 -10.50 24.00
N TRP A 102 -1.80 -10.42 25.03
CA TRP A 102 -1.59 -11.12 26.30
C TRP A 102 -1.58 -12.64 26.17
N ARG A 103 -2.24 -13.22 25.16
CA ARG A 103 -2.31 -14.67 24.96
C ARG A 103 -1.02 -15.20 24.35
N ASN A 104 -0.53 -14.52 23.32
CA ASN A 104 0.65 -14.92 22.56
C ASN A 104 1.95 -14.22 23.02
N LYS A 105 1.86 -13.36 24.05
CA LYS A 105 2.96 -12.63 24.69
C LYS A 105 3.86 -11.87 23.72
N HIS A 106 3.27 -11.17 22.76
CA HIS A 106 4.00 -10.33 21.80
C HIS A 106 3.34 -8.98 21.59
N TRP A 107 4.12 -8.03 21.10
CA TRP A 107 3.61 -6.73 20.67
C TRP A 107 3.26 -6.77 19.19
N TYR A 108 2.36 -5.90 18.75
CA TYR A 108 2.03 -5.75 17.34
C TYR A 108 1.52 -4.35 17.02
N TYR A 109 1.55 -4.00 15.75
CA TYR A 109 0.89 -2.81 15.20
C TYR A 109 0.24 -3.16 13.87
N TYR A 110 -0.67 -2.31 13.42
CA TYR A 110 -1.29 -2.43 12.10
C TYR A 110 -0.60 -1.47 11.14
N LEU A 111 -0.16 -1.99 9.99
CA LEU A 111 0.41 -1.19 8.91
C LEU A 111 -0.52 -1.25 7.70
N GLY A 112 -0.71 -0.13 7.02
CA GLY A 112 -1.48 -0.09 5.77
C GLY A 112 -0.93 -1.11 4.77
N LYS A 113 -1.79 -1.97 4.23
CA LYS A 113 -1.39 -2.99 3.24
C LYS A 113 -0.98 -2.37 1.90
N TYR A 114 -1.59 -1.22 1.58
CA TYR A 114 -1.36 -0.46 0.37
C TYR A 114 -1.12 1.01 0.71
N GLU A 115 -0.50 1.73 -0.22
CA GLU A 115 -0.51 3.18 -0.21
C GLU A 115 -1.95 3.70 -0.30
N VAL A 116 -2.19 4.88 0.28
CA VAL A 116 -3.50 5.53 0.15
C VAL A 116 -3.74 5.85 -1.32
N SER A 117 -4.85 5.37 -1.86
CA SER A 117 -5.26 5.62 -3.24
C SER A 117 -5.92 6.98 -3.42
N VAL A 118 -5.93 7.48 -4.65
CA VAL A 118 -6.71 8.69 -5.01
C VAL A 118 -8.19 8.50 -4.68
N ALA A 119 -8.75 7.30 -4.86
CA ALA A 119 -10.13 6.97 -4.49
C ALA A 119 -10.39 7.22 -3.00
N GLN A 120 -9.55 6.68 -2.12
CA GLN A 120 -9.69 6.80 -0.68
C GLN A 120 -9.58 8.26 -0.23
N PHE A 121 -8.63 9.01 -0.80
CA PHE A 121 -8.49 10.44 -0.54
C PHE A 121 -9.74 11.23 -0.94
N VAL A 122 -10.21 11.05 -2.18
CA VAL A 122 -11.42 11.71 -2.70
C VAL A 122 -12.62 11.44 -1.78
N MET A 123 -12.84 10.19 -1.39
CA MET A 123 -14.01 9.84 -0.59
C MET A 123 -13.94 10.38 0.83
N VAL A 124 -12.77 10.37 1.48
CA VAL A 124 -12.61 10.95 2.82
C VAL A 124 -12.76 12.47 2.77
N MET A 125 -12.04 13.14 1.87
CA MET A 125 -12.08 14.60 1.78
C MET A 125 -13.45 15.12 1.35
N GLY A 126 -14.19 14.33 0.59
CA GLY A 126 -15.57 14.59 0.18
C GLY A 126 -16.65 14.18 1.20
N ASP A 127 -16.28 13.63 2.36
CA ASP A 127 -17.23 13.10 3.36
C ASP A 127 -18.22 12.07 2.77
N GLY A 128 -17.70 11.20 1.90
CA GLY A 128 -18.48 10.19 1.17
C GLY A 128 -19.08 10.69 -0.14
N ASP A 129 -19.09 12.00 -0.40
CA ASP A 129 -19.52 12.58 -1.67
C ASP A 129 -18.33 12.69 -2.65
N LYS A 130 -18.35 11.82 -3.67
CA LYS A 130 -17.32 11.77 -4.71
C LYS A 130 -17.18 13.08 -5.49
N ALA A 131 -18.26 13.82 -5.73
CA ALA A 131 -18.19 15.06 -6.50
C ALA A 131 -17.43 16.14 -5.72
N LYS A 132 -17.80 16.34 -4.45
CA LYS A 132 -17.10 17.25 -3.51
C LYS A 132 -15.65 16.82 -3.31
N GLY A 133 -15.41 15.51 -3.18
CA GLY A 133 -14.08 14.95 -3.04
C GLY A 133 -13.18 15.22 -4.25
N LEU A 134 -13.72 15.06 -5.47
CA LEU A 134 -12.98 15.34 -6.70
C LEU A 134 -12.69 16.82 -6.85
N GLU A 135 -13.63 17.71 -6.52
CA GLU A 135 -13.41 19.15 -6.52
C GLU A 135 -12.23 19.55 -5.61
N LYS A 136 -12.24 19.06 -4.36
CA LYS A 136 -11.13 19.26 -3.43
C LYS A 136 -9.83 18.69 -3.97
N PHE A 137 -9.85 17.46 -4.49
CA PHE A 137 -8.66 16.84 -5.07
C PHE A 137 -8.08 17.68 -6.22
N TYR A 138 -8.92 18.21 -7.11
CA TYR A 138 -8.46 19.06 -8.21
C TYR A 138 -7.87 20.40 -7.75
N ALA A 139 -8.33 20.93 -6.61
CA ALA A 139 -7.79 22.16 -6.04
C ALA A 139 -6.44 21.93 -5.34
N LEU A 140 -6.24 20.75 -4.73
CA LEU A 140 -5.04 20.42 -3.95
C LEU A 140 -3.95 19.72 -4.76
N SER A 141 -4.30 19.07 -5.87
CA SER A 141 -3.35 18.31 -6.67
C SER A 141 -2.35 19.24 -7.39
N GLY A 142 -1.06 19.09 -7.08
CA GLY A 142 0.04 19.79 -7.74
C GLY A 142 0.34 19.29 -9.16
N ASP A 143 -0.16 18.10 -9.54
CA ASP A 143 0.01 17.57 -10.89
C ASP A 143 -1.17 17.94 -11.82
N SER A 144 -0.92 18.94 -12.67
CA SER A 144 -1.88 19.41 -13.67
C SER A 144 -2.15 18.38 -14.77
N LYS A 145 -1.17 17.55 -15.15
CA LYS A 145 -1.32 16.50 -16.17
C LYS A 145 -2.21 15.39 -15.65
N PHE A 146 -1.94 14.89 -14.44
CA PHE A 146 -2.78 13.87 -13.81
C PHE A 146 -4.22 14.38 -13.63
N THR A 147 -4.37 15.60 -13.13
CA THR A 147 -5.68 16.24 -12.97
C THR A 147 -6.45 16.35 -14.29
N ALA A 148 -5.79 16.73 -15.38
CA ALA A 148 -6.41 16.79 -16.71
C ALA A 148 -6.84 15.39 -17.20
N GLN A 149 -6.03 14.36 -16.96
CA GLN A 149 -6.39 12.97 -17.28
C GLN A 149 -7.61 12.50 -16.50
N LEU A 150 -7.67 12.81 -15.20
CA LEU A 150 -8.78 12.45 -14.33
C LEU A 150 -10.08 13.16 -14.77
N LYS A 151 -10.01 14.48 -15.00
CA LYS A 151 -11.13 15.26 -15.55
C LYS A 151 -11.63 14.70 -16.88
N LYS A 152 -10.71 14.36 -17.80
CA LYS A 152 -11.06 13.75 -19.10
C LYS A 152 -11.69 12.36 -18.93
N ALA A 153 -11.25 11.58 -17.96
CA ALA A 153 -11.83 10.26 -17.68
C ALA A 153 -13.26 10.37 -17.14
N PHE A 154 -13.54 11.37 -16.29
CA PHE A 154 -14.88 11.61 -15.75
C PHE A 154 -15.86 12.33 -16.69
N ARG A 155 -15.36 13.13 -17.65
CA ARG A 155 -16.19 13.68 -18.74
C ARG A 155 -16.68 12.62 -19.73
N GLY A 156 -15.92 11.54 -19.89
CA GLY A 156 -16.30 10.41 -20.74
C GLY A 156 -16.99 9.28 -19.97
N SER A 157 -17.56 8.33 -20.69
CA SER A 157 -18.17 7.11 -20.15
C SER A 157 -17.17 5.96 -19.87
N ARG A 158 -15.86 6.26 -19.82
CA ARG A 158 -14.78 5.25 -19.70
C ARG A 158 -14.55 4.81 -18.25
N LYS A 159 -15.50 4.08 -17.67
CA LYS A 159 -15.46 3.59 -16.27
C LYS A 159 -14.14 2.91 -15.90
N ARG A 160 -13.65 2.05 -16.78
CA ARG A 160 -12.36 1.35 -16.62
C ARG A 160 -11.19 2.31 -16.40
N LYS A 161 -11.09 3.38 -17.20
CA LYS A 161 -10.00 4.36 -17.05
C LYS A 161 -10.17 5.18 -15.77
N GLN A 162 -11.41 5.45 -15.35
CA GLN A 162 -11.68 6.10 -14.07
C GLN A 162 -11.16 5.24 -12.91
N PHE A 163 -11.48 3.95 -12.86
CA PHE A 163 -11.00 3.04 -11.80
C PHE A 163 -9.47 2.93 -11.78
N GLN A 164 -8.84 2.80 -12.95
CA GLN A 164 -7.38 2.76 -13.04
C GLN A 164 -6.71 4.03 -12.48
N LEU A 165 -7.26 5.21 -12.76
CA LEU A 165 -6.71 6.47 -12.24
C LEU A 165 -7.00 6.64 -10.75
N LEU A 166 -8.17 6.22 -10.28
CA LEU A 166 -8.55 6.29 -8.88
C LEU A 166 -7.78 5.29 -8.00
N ALA A 167 -7.36 4.16 -8.56
CA ALA A 167 -6.54 3.15 -7.88
C ALA A 167 -5.06 3.54 -7.76
N GLN A 168 -4.63 4.62 -8.42
CA GLN A 168 -3.25 5.06 -8.30
C GLN A 168 -2.93 5.53 -6.88
N PRO A 169 -1.67 5.35 -6.43
CA PRO A 169 -1.25 5.89 -5.15
C PRO A 169 -1.32 7.42 -5.17
N LEU A 170 -1.67 7.98 -4.01
CA LEU A 170 -1.80 9.41 -3.82
C LEU A 170 -0.41 10.06 -3.73
N THR A 171 0.08 10.55 -4.87
CA THR A 171 1.42 11.18 -4.98
C THR A 171 1.37 12.68 -5.25
N THR A 172 0.19 13.23 -5.57
CA THR A 172 0.06 14.56 -6.16
C THR A 172 -0.39 15.64 -5.18
N VAL A 173 -0.52 15.33 -3.88
CA VAL A 173 -0.94 16.27 -2.84
C VAL A 173 0.21 16.60 -1.90
N SER A 174 0.12 17.71 -1.17
CA SER A 174 1.16 18.07 -0.20
C SER A 174 1.11 17.18 1.05
N TRP A 175 2.19 17.20 1.83
CA TRP A 175 2.22 16.58 3.15
C TRP A 175 1.10 17.10 4.07
N PHE A 176 0.83 18.40 4.05
CA PHE A 176 -0.22 19.01 4.89
C PHE A 176 -1.62 18.53 4.50
N ASP A 177 -1.86 18.31 3.21
CA ASP A 177 -3.12 17.76 2.71
C ASP A 177 -3.30 16.31 3.16
N PHE A 178 -2.22 15.54 3.15
CA PHE A 178 -2.24 14.17 3.67
C PHE A 178 -2.50 14.12 5.18
N GLN A 179 -1.92 15.05 5.96
CA GLN A 179 -2.24 15.20 7.38
C GLN A 179 -3.71 15.58 7.60
N ALA A 180 -4.27 16.44 6.74
CA ALA A 180 -5.69 16.80 6.79
C ALA A 180 -6.59 15.58 6.49
N PHE A 181 -6.22 14.77 5.50
CA PHE A 181 -6.88 13.50 5.20
C PHE A 181 -6.87 12.56 6.43
N MET A 182 -5.71 12.34 7.05
CA MET A 182 -5.58 11.48 8.23
C MET A 182 -6.46 11.98 9.39
N ARG A 183 -6.45 13.29 9.66
CA ARG A 183 -7.29 13.90 10.68
C ARG A 183 -8.78 13.71 10.38
N GLN A 184 -9.20 13.94 9.14
CA GLN A 184 -10.59 13.78 8.74
C GLN A 184 -11.04 12.32 8.86
N TYR A 185 -10.20 11.38 8.44
CA TYR A 185 -10.51 9.96 8.55
C TYR A 185 -10.60 9.49 10.00
N ASN A 186 -9.68 9.90 10.87
CA ASN A 186 -9.73 9.60 12.29
C ASN A 186 -11.02 10.15 12.93
N ASN A 187 -11.37 11.40 12.63
CA ASN A 187 -12.60 12.01 13.12
C ASN A 187 -13.85 11.25 12.64
N TRP A 188 -13.85 10.76 11.40
CA TRP A 188 -14.93 9.93 10.89
C TRP A 188 -15.04 8.60 11.65
N CYS A 189 -13.91 7.92 11.92
CA CYS A 189 -13.88 6.66 12.67
C CYS A 189 -14.43 6.85 14.10
N TYR A 190 -14.11 7.96 14.76
CA TYR A 190 -14.65 8.25 16.10
C TYR A 190 -16.16 8.51 16.10
N LYS A 191 -16.70 9.09 15.01
CA LYS A 191 -18.14 9.34 14.86
C LYS A 191 -18.92 8.11 14.41
N THR A 192 -18.26 7.19 13.70
CA THR A 192 -18.87 6.00 13.10
C THR A 192 -18.06 4.77 13.55
N PRO A 193 -18.21 4.34 14.81
CA PRO A 193 -17.54 3.14 15.28
C PRO A 193 -17.98 1.94 14.44
N ALA A 194 -16.99 1.13 14.04
CA ALA A 194 -17.16 -0.07 13.23
C ALA A 194 -17.86 -1.21 13.99
#